data_AF-A0A925ACC0-F1
#
_entry.id   AF-A0A925ACC0-F1
#
_cell.length_a   1.000
_cell.length_b   1.000
_cell.length_c   1.000
_cell.angle_alpha   90.00
_cell.angle_beta   90.00
_cell.angle_gamma   90.00
#
_symmetry.space_group_name_H-M   'P 1'
#
loop_
_entity.id
_entity.type
_entity.pdbx_description
1 polymer ?
#
loop_
_entity_poly.entity_id
_entity_poly.type
_entity_poly.pdbx_seq_one_letter_code
_entity_poly.pdbx_strand_id
1 'polypeptide(L)'
;MTPESLLARLAQTGIEEVPVEFGGPGHRCSVWLTDGTHLPCILMERVGPYADRLREIVDQELRGEGSYALTANPVREALKTQFAGSNHVTLHDVARIEPSPFAIPMRLLRQVSGETATDLWLFSLETADARRFTFRGSHLAQMLFFDLPEGVHFGDFTKVHNLRRGRSSGPTFEARPFFRCLVDDEPLEADLSLLGLE
;
A
#
# COMPACT_ATOMS: atom_id res chain seq x y z
N MET A 1 -12.03 -7.98 -16.21
CA MET A 1 -11.17 -9.01 -15.55
C MET A 1 -11.91 -9.47 -14.31
N THR A 2 -12.04 -10.78 -14.06
CA THR A 2 -12.71 -11.24 -12.82
C THR A 2 -11.73 -11.23 -11.64
N PRO A 3 -12.20 -11.05 -10.41
CA PRO A 3 -11.33 -11.02 -9.23
C PRO A 3 -10.56 -12.32 -8.99
N GLU A 4 -11.22 -13.45 -9.24
CA GLU A 4 -10.62 -14.78 -9.14
C GLU A 4 -9.48 -14.97 -10.15
N SER A 5 -9.60 -14.37 -11.34
CA SER A 5 -8.52 -14.34 -12.33
C SER A 5 -7.33 -13.45 -11.91
N LEU A 6 -7.57 -12.46 -11.04
CA LEU A 6 -6.53 -11.54 -10.57
C LEU A 6 -5.61 -12.21 -9.54
N LEU A 7 -6.19 -12.85 -8.52
CA LEU A 7 -5.41 -13.56 -7.49
C LEU A 7 -4.61 -14.70 -8.13
N ALA A 8 -5.19 -15.42 -9.10
CA ALA A 8 -4.48 -16.43 -9.87
C ALA A 8 -3.31 -15.84 -10.69
N ARG A 9 -3.46 -14.63 -11.25
CA ARG A 9 -2.36 -13.93 -11.95
C ARG A 9 -1.29 -13.44 -10.98
N LEU A 10 -1.66 -12.88 -9.83
CA LEU A 10 -0.72 -12.45 -8.79
C LEU A 10 0.11 -13.62 -8.26
N ALA A 11 -0.48 -14.80 -8.12
CA ALA A 11 0.26 -16.01 -7.74
C ALA A 11 1.33 -16.42 -8.78
N GLN A 12 1.14 -16.07 -10.05
CA GLN A 12 2.06 -16.42 -11.14
C GLN A 12 3.21 -15.41 -11.32
N THR A 13 3.11 -14.21 -10.75
CA THR A 13 4.10 -13.12 -10.94
C THR A 13 5.23 -13.13 -9.91
N GLY A 14 5.12 -13.96 -8.85
CA GLY A 14 6.07 -13.96 -7.73
C GLY A 14 5.97 -12.70 -6.85
N ILE A 15 4.87 -11.96 -6.96
CA ILE A 15 4.61 -10.76 -6.16
C ILE A 15 4.24 -11.18 -4.74
N GLU A 16 5.03 -10.73 -3.78
CA GLU A 16 4.85 -11.08 -2.38
C GLU A 16 3.59 -10.43 -1.80
N GLU A 17 2.90 -11.19 -0.95
CA GLU A 17 1.80 -10.68 -0.12
C GLU A 17 2.38 -9.90 1.07
N VAL A 18 1.77 -8.75 1.38
CA VAL A 18 2.12 -7.89 2.49
C VAL A 18 0.90 -7.56 3.35
N PRO A 19 1.06 -7.41 4.67
CA PRO A 19 -0.01 -6.88 5.50
C PRO A 19 -0.28 -5.43 5.15
N VAL A 20 -1.56 -5.06 5.12
CA VAL A 20 -2.00 -3.69 4.85
C VAL A 20 -2.67 -3.02 6.04
N GLU A 21 -2.77 -1.69 5.98
CA GLU A 21 -3.19 -0.76 7.03
C GLU A 21 -4.56 -1.12 7.62
N PHE A 22 -5.49 -1.54 6.78
CA PHE A 22 -6.86 -1.86 7.19
C PHE A 22 -7.11 -3.34 7.47
N GLY A 23 -6.04 -4.10 7.73
CA GLY A 23 -6.15 -5.49 8.15
C GLY A 23 -6.55 -6.42 7.00
N GLY A 24 -5.59 -6.72 6.12
CA GLY A 24 -5.80 -7.67 5.04
C GLY A 24 -4.51 -7.97 4.28
N PRO A 25 -4.56 -8.92 3.33
CA PRO A 25 -3.48 -9.13 2.39
C PRO A 25 -3.50 -8.04 1.31
N GLY A 26 -2.32 -7.54 0.95
CA GLY A 26 -2.12 -6.68 -0.19
C GLY A 26 -0.89 -7.08 -1.00
N HIS A 27 -0.77 -6.51 -2.20
CA HIS A 27 0.32 -6.81 -3.13
C HIS A 27 0.92 -5.51 -3.67
N ARG A 28 2.24 -5.36 -3.53
CA ARG A 28 2.99 -4.20 -4.05
C ARG A 28 3.52 -4.54 -5.44
N CYS A 29 3.03 -3.83 -6.44
CA CYS A 29 3.24 -4.18 -7.83
C CYS A 29 3.37 -2.94 -8.73
N SER A 30 3.75 -3.19 -9.98
CA SER A 30 3.60 -2.26 -11.08
C SER A 30 2.48 -2.76 -11.98
N VAL A 31 1.75 -1.83 -12.60
CA VAL A 31 0.69 -2.16 -13.55
C VAL A 31 0.84 -1.39 -14.85
N TRP A 32 0.39 -2.01 -15.92
CA TRP A 32 0.10 -1.34 -17.18
C TRP A 32 -1.40 -1.22 -17.32
N LEU A 33 -1.87 0.00 -17.56
CA LEU A 33 -3.27 0.28 -17.82
C LEU A 33 -3.63 -0.07 -19.27
N THR A 34 -4.92 -0.18 -19.56
CA THR A 34 -5.44 -0.48 -20.90
C THR A 34 -5.11 0.58 -21.94
N ASP A 35 -4.84 1.82 -21.52
CA ASP A 35 -4.40 2.91 -22.38
C ASP A 35 -2.87 2.93 -22.64
N GLY A 36 -2.13 1.98 -22.04
CA GLY A 36 -0.68 1.89 -22.13
C GLY A 36 0.08 2.68 -21.06
N THR A 37 -0.61 3.39 -20.17
CA THR A 37 0.03 4.08 -19.04
C THR A 37 0.65 3.08 -18.07
N HIS A 38 1.90 3.31 -17.70
CA HIS A 38 2.61 2.49 -16.72
C HIS A 38 2.61 3.16 -15.34
N LEU A 39 2.08 2.46 -14.33
CA LEU A 39 2.09 2.91 -12.94
C LEU A 39 2.98 1.98 -12.12
N PRO A 40 4.19 2.42 -11.72
CA PRO A 40 5.18 1.52 -11.12
C PRO A 40 4.93 1.20 -9.64
N CYS A 41 4.09 2.00 -8.97
CA CYS A 41 3.84 1.91 -7.54
C CYS A 41 2.33 1.76 -7.29
N ILE A 42 1.86 0.51 -7.34
CA ILE A 42 0.48 0.14 -7.03
C ILE A 42 0.44 -0.77 -5.82
N LEU A 43 -0.40 -0.41 -4.86
CA LEU A 43 -0.83 -1.31 -3.82
C LEU A 43 -2.20 -1.88 -4.16
N MET A 44 -2.26 -3.17 -4.46
CA MET A 44 -3.52 -3.90 -4.63
C MET A 44 -3.98 -4.45 -3.30
N GLU A 45 -5.23 -4.20 -2.92
CA GLU A 45 -5.79 -4.60 -1.62
C GLU A 45 -7.21 -5.11 -1.82
N ARG A 46 -7.66 -6.02 -0.95
CA ARG A 46 -9.06 -6.47 -0.98
C ARG A 46 -10.00 -5.37 -0.50
N VAL A 47 -11.16 -5.25 -1.15
CA VAL A 47 -12.15 -4.23 -0.81
C VAL A 47 -12.80 -4.48 0.54
N GLY A 48 -13.02 -5.74 0.93
CA GLY A 48 -13.77 -6.12 2.14
C GLY A 48 -13.20 -5.46 3.41
N PRO A 49 -11.94 -5.72 3.79
CA PRO A 49 -11.33 -5.10 4.97
C PRO A 49 -11.28 -3.57 4.91
N TYR A 50 -11.05 -3.00 3.72
CA TYR A 50 -11.08 -1.55 3.52
C TYR A 50 -12.48 -0.99 3.81
N ALA A 51 -13.52 -1.63 3.28
CA ALA A 51 -14.92 -1.23 3.45
C ALA A 51 -15.39 -1.37 4.90
N ASP A 52 -15.04 -2.46 5.57
CA ASP A 52 -15.31 -2.66 7.00
C ASP A 52 -14.69 -1.56 7.85
N ARG A 53 -13.43 -1.22 7.58
CA ARG A 53 -12.76 -0.15 8.30
C ARG A 53 -13.37 1.22 8.02
N LEU A 54 -13.74 1.49 6.77
CA LEU A 54 -14.43 2.73 6.42
C LEU A 54 -15.77 2.86 7.15
N ARG A 55 -16.52 1.76 7.26
CA ARG A 55 -17.76 1.71 8.04
C ARG A 55 -17.51 2.00 9.52
N GLU A 56 -16.49 1.39 10.12
CA GLU A 56 -16.11 1.67 11.52
C GLU A 56 -15.78 3.15 11.74
N ILE A 57 -15.02 3.77 10.82
CA ILE A 57 -14.69 5.19 10.88
C ILE A 57 -15.98 6.03 10.84
N VAL A 58 -16.88 5.76 9.89
CA VAL A 58 -18.16 6.47 9.78
C VAL A 58 -18.99 6.32 11.05
N ASP A 59 -19.08 5.11 11.60
CA ASP A 59 -19.80 4.82 12.84
C ASP A 59 -19.23 5.61 14.04
N GLN A 60 -17.90 5.69 14.15
CA GLN A 60 -17.23 6.48 15.20
C GLN A 60 -17.51 7.97 15.07
N GLU A 61 -17.46 8.50 13.83
CA GLU A 61 -17.78 9.91 13.57
C GLU A 61 -19.25 10.23 13.91
N LEU A 62 -20.18 9.30 13.61
CA LEU A 62 -21.59 9.44 13.95
C LEU A 62 -21.85 9.39 15.47
N ARG A 63 -21.03 8.65 16.22
CA ARG A 63 -21.07 8.60 17.70
C ARG A 63 -20.36 9.78 18.36
N GLY A 64 -19.64 10.61 17.59
CA GLY A 64 -18.83 11.71 18.11
C GLY A 64 -17.52 11.26 18.78
N GLU A 65 -17.09 10.03 18.53
CA GLU A 65 -15.85 9.42 19.06
C GLU A 65 -14.69 9.52 18.06
N GLY A 66 -14.99 9.92 16.83
CA GLY A 66 -14.03 9.97 15.73
C GLY A 66 -13.13 11.21 15.74
N SER A 67 -12.13 11.20 14.86
CA SER A 67 -11.13 12.27 14.75
C SER A 67 -11.71 13.57 14.21
N TYR A 68 -12.87 13.51 13.54
CA TYR A 68 -13.55 14.65 12.95
C TYR A 68 -14.81 15.06 13.70
N ALA A 69 -15.06 14.50 14.89
CA ALA A 69 -16.27 14.70 15.69
C ALA A 69 -16.60 16.18 15.97
N LEU A 70 -15.58 17.04 16.04
CA LEU A 70 -15.73 18.48 16.29
C LEU A 70 -15.95 19.32 15.03
N THR A 71 -15.96 18.69 13.84
CA THR A 71 -16.20 19.40 12.58
C THR A 71 -17.69 19.56 12.29
N ALA A 72 -18.05 20.51 11.43
CA ALA A 72 -19.44 20.75 11.06
C ALA A 72 -20.09 19.57 10.31
N ASN A 73 -19.30 18.71 9.68
CA ASN A 73 -19.77 17.48 9.03
C ASN A 73 -18.71 16.37 9.16
N PRO A 74 -18.66 15.68 10.32
CA PRO A 74 -17.63 14.69 10.65
C PRO A 74 -17.49 13.57 9.62
N VAL A 75 -18.63 13.01 9.18
CA VAL A 75 -18.66 11.95 8.17
C VAL A 75 -18.10 12.43 6.85
N ARG A 76 -18.49 13.63 6.38
CA ARG A 76 -17.99 14.17 5.11
C ARG A 76 -16.47 14.37 5.15
N GLU A 77 -15.93 14.92 6.23
CA GLU A 77 -14.48 15.13 6.35
C GLU A 77 -13.73 13.80 6.43
N ALA A 78 -14.25 12.82 7.16
CA ALA A 78 -13.69 11.47 7.18
C ALA A 78 -13.65 10.83 5.78
N LEU A 79 -14.78 10.81 5.06
CA LEU A 79 -14.85 10.26 3.70
C LEU A 79 -13.92 11.01 2.73
N LYS A 80 -13.86 12.34 2.84
CA LYS A 80 -12.97 13.16 2.02
C LYS A 80 -11.51 12.79 2.25
N THR A 81 -11.08 12.61 3.50
CA THR A 81 -9.71 12.18 3.78
C THR A 81 -9.40 10.80 3.20
N GLN A 82 -10.34 9.85 3.28
CA GLN A 82 -10.14 8.50 2.75
C GLN A 82 -10.09 8.46 1.20
N PHE A 83 -11.04 9.14 0.53
CA PHE A 83 -11.18 9.07 -0.92
C PHE A 83 -10.40 10.13 -1.69
N ALA A 84 -10.41 11.38 -1.23
CA ALA A 84 -9.74 12.49 -1.92
C ALA A 84 -8.25 12.59 -1.52
N GLY A 85 -7.87 12.02 -0.38
CA GLY A 85 -6.46 11.97 0.07
C GLY A 85 -5.62 10.90 -0.62
N SER A 86 -6.24 9.95 -1.33
CA SER A 86 -5.57 8.79 -1.92
C SER A 86 -5.78 8.74 -3.44
N ASN A 87 -4.73 8.39 -4.17
CA ASN A 87 -4.84 8.12 -5.60
C ASN A 87 -5.35 6.70 -5.81
N HIS A 88 -6.38 6.53 -6.64
CA HIS A 88 -7.00 5.24 -6.91
C HIS A 88 -6.90 4.87 -8.38
N VAL A 89 -6.78 3.57 -8.64
CA VAL A 89 -6.88 2.95 -9.96
C VAL A 89 -7.94 1.87 -9.89
N THR A 90 -8.80 1.82 -10.90
CA THR A 90 -9.83 0.79 -11.00
C THR A 90 -9.23 -0.47 -11.60
N LEU A 91 -9.57 -1.64 -11.05
CA LEU A 91 -9.11 -2.93 -11.58
C LEU A 91 -9.49 -3.14 -13.06
N HIS A 92 -10.63 -2.60 -13.49
CA HIS A 92 -11.08 -2.67 -14.88
C HIS A 92 -10.07 -2.07 -15.87
N ASP A 93 -9.33 -1.05 -15.45
CA ASP A 93 -8.37 -0.35 -16.30
C ASP A 93 -7.00 -1.05 -16.32
N VAL A 94 -6.80 -2.10 -15.52
CA VAL A 94 -5.53 -2.83 -15.44
C VAL A 94 -5.45 -3.88 -16.54
N ALA A 95 -4.45 -3.76 -17.42
CA ALA A 95 -4.16 -4.76 -18.46
C ALA A 95 -3.14 -5.82 -17.98
N ARG A 96 -2.05 -5.38 -17.35
CA ARG A 96 -0.93 -6.24 -16.93
C ARG A 96 -0.40 -5.85 -15.55
N ILE A 97 0.13 -6.85 -14.84
CA ILE A 97 0.68 -6.72 -13.49
C ILE A 97 2.06 -7.35 -13.46
N GLU A 98 3.02 -6.67 -12.85
CA GLU A 98 4.43 -7.07 -12.77
C GLU A 98 5.00 -6.71 -11.39
N PRO A 99 6.08 -7.38 -10.93
CA PRO A 99 6.78 -6.99 -9.71
C PRO A 99 7.26 -5.55 -9.78
N SER A 100 7.05 -4.78 -8.71
CA SER A 100 7.54 -3.39 -8.66
C SER A 100 9.03 -3.35 -8.38
N PRO A 101 9.84 -2.62 -9.17
CA PRO A 101 11.26 -2.42 -8.86
C PRO A 101 11.46 -1.51 -7.64
N PHE A 102 10.42 -0.80 -7.21
CA PHE A 102 10.46 0.11 -6.07
C PHE A 102 10.01 -0.56 -4.76
N ALA A 103 9.49 -1.79 -4.80
CA ALA A 103 9.03 -2.49 -3.62
C ALA A 103 10.17 -3.24 -2.91
N ILE A 104 10.39 -2.95 -1.63
CA ILE A 104 11.37 -3.68 -0.80
C ILE A 104 10.90 -5.14 -0.62
N PRO A 105 11.71 -6.15 -0.92
CA PRO A 105 11.39 -7.55 -0.67
C PRO A 105 11.06 -7.83 0.80
N MET A 106 10.08 -8.71 1.04
CA MET A 106 9.59 -9.10 2.36
C MET A 106 10.68 -9.74 3.22
N ARG A 107 11.64 -10.44 2.60
CA ARG A 107 12.81 -10.96 3.31
C ARG A 107 13.60 -9.87 4.04
N LEU A 108 13.63 -8.64 3.50
CA LEU A 108 14.31 -7.49 4.12
C LEU A 108 13.35 -6.77 5.07
N LEU A 109 12.11 -6.51 4.66
CA LEU A 109 11.14 -5.81 5.49
C LEU A 109 10.89 -6.51 6.84
N ARG A 110 10.83 -7.84 6.87
CA ARG A 110 10.63 -8.60 8.12
C ARG A 110 11.78 -8.45 9.14
N GLN A 111 12.94 -7.98 8.70
CA GLN A 111 14.08 -7.69 9.59
C GLN A 111 14.06 -6.25 10.13
N VAL A 112 13.24 -5.38 9.51
CA VAL A 112 13.02 -4.03 10.01
C VAL A 112 12.25 -4.14 11.32
N SER A 113 12.87 -3.68 12.40
CA SER A 113 12.29 -3.67 13.74
C SER A 113 12.67 -2.35 14.42
N GLY A 114 11.70 -1.66 15.01
CA GLY A 114 11.96 -0.35 15.57
C GLY A 114 10.68 0.42 15.75
N GLU A 115 10.16 0.33 16.97
CA GLU A 115 9.09 1.20 17.44
C GLU A 115 9.68 2.61 17.59
N THR A 116 9.16 3.58 16.83
CA THR A 116 9.22 4.96 17.30
C THR A 116 7.81 5.34 17.68
N ALA A 117 7.65 5.97 18.84
CA ALA A 117 6.39 6.49 19.38
C ALA A 117 5.73 7.58 18.51
N THR A 118 6.13 7.72 17.24
CA THR A 118 5.83 8.82 16.32
C THR A 118 5.56 8.34 14.89
N ASP A 119 5.11 7.08 14.71
CA ASP A 119 4.76 6.51 13.40
C ASP A 119 5.85 6.65 12.32
N LEU A 120 7.14 6.69 12.71
CA LEU A 120 8.25 6.89 11.77
C LEU A 120 9.16 5.66 11.74
N TRP A 121 9.29 5.07 10.56
CA TRP A 121 10.24 4.01 10.28
C TRP A 121 11.52 4.59 9.68
N LEU A 122 12.65 4.22 10.29
CA LEU A 122 13.98 4.61 9.83
C LEU A 122 14.91 3.39 9.92
N PHE A 123 15.39 2.94 8.78
CA PHE A 123 16.31 1.81 8.68
C PHE A 123 17.31 2.06 7.56
N SER A 124 18.38 1.27 7.50
CA SER A 124 19.29 1.27 6.36
C SER A 124 19.49 -0.14 5.83
N LEU A 125 19.67 -0.23 4.51
CA LEU A 125 20.02 -1.47 3.83
C LEU A 125 21.50 -1.40 3.42
N GLU A 126 22.21 -2.51 3.63
CA GLU A 126 23.63 -2.66 3.29
C GLU A 126 23.80 -3.68 2.16
N THR A 127 24.53 -3.28 1.12
CA THR A 127 24.93 -4.13 -0.01
C THR A 127 26.15 -4.99 0.34
N ALA A 128 26.46 -5.99 -0.47
CA ALA A 128 27.62 -6.87 -0.25
C ALA A 128 28.98 -6.12 -0.22
N ASP A 129 29.08 -4.98 -0.92
CA ASP A 129 30.25 -4.08 -0.92
C ASP A 129 30.24 -3.06 0.24
N ALA A 130 29.40 -3.28 1.25
CA ALA A 130 29.26 -2.46 2.46
C ALA A 130 28.75 -1.01 2.24
N ARG A 131 28.22 -0.67 1.06
CA ARG A 131 27.49 0.59 0.88
C ARG A 131 26.17 0.55 1.64
N ARG A 132 25.79 1.68 2.24
CA ARG A 132 24.58 1.82 3.05
C ARG A 132 23.66 2.89 2.49
N PHE A 133 22.37 2.57 2.47
CA PHE A 133 21.32 3.46 2.01
C PHE A 133 20.25 3.55 3.10
N THR A 134 19.93 4.77 3.53
CA THR A 134 18.97 4.98 4.62
C THR A 134 17.59 5.24 4.04
N PHE A 135 16.57 4.57 4.56
CA PHE A 135 15.18 4.68 4.11
C PHE A 135 14.32 5.22 5.23
N ARG A 136 13.40 6.12 4.87
CA ARG A 136 12.49 6.77 5.80
C ARG A 136 11.06 6.74 5.28
N GLY A 137 10.12 6.43 6.18
CA GLY A 137 8.69 6.59 5.92
C GLY A 137 7.85 6.33 7.17
N SER A 138 6.54 6.15 7.04
CA SER A 138 5.64 6.01 8.19
C SER A 138 5.45 4.56 8.69
N HIS A 139 4.84 4.34 9.86
CA HIS A 139 4.54 2.98 10.37
C HIS A 139 3.42 2.29 9.56
N LEU A 140 2.51 3.07 8.99
CA LEU A 140 1.54 2.63 7.97
C LEU A 140 2.23 2.15 6.68
N ALA A 141 3.53 2.41 6.57
CA ALA A 141 4.34 2.29 5.39
C ALA A 141 5.10 0.95 5.30
N GLN A 142 4.47 -0.09 5.84
CA GLN A 142 4.68 -1.47 5.37
C GLN A 142 4.32 -1.60 3.86
N MET A 143 3.75 -0.54 3.29
CA MET A 143 3.36 -0.32 1.90
C MET A 143 4.40 0.40 1.03
N LEU A 144 5.63 0.65 1.50
CA LEU A 144 6.49 1.60 0.80
C LEU A 144 7.14 1.10 -0.48
N PHE A 145 7.10 2.03 -1.43
CA PHE A 145 7.91 2.09 -2.61
C PHE A 145 9.03 3.11 -2.38
N PHE A 146 10.25 2.78 -2.76
CA PHE A 146 11.40 3.67 -2.59
C PHE A 146 12.21 3.75 -3.86
N ASP A 147 12.72 4.94 -4.14
CA ASP A 147 13.77 5.10 -5.12
C ASP A 147 15.07 4.46 -4.65
N LEU A 148 15.77 3.87 -5.60
CA LEU A 148 17.13 3.42 -5.45
C LEU A 148 18.04 4.27 -6.34
N PRO A 149 19.32 4.44 -5.96
CA PRO A 149 20.32 4.99 -6.88
C PRO A 149 20.40 4.16 -8.15
N GLU A 150 20.84 4.81 -9.24
CA GLU A 150 21.02 4.15 -10.52
C GLU A 150 21.94 2.92 -10.41
N GLY A 151 21.50 1.80 -11.01
CA GLY A 151 22.21 0.53 -10.99
C GLY A 151 22.19 -0.23 -9.65
N VAL A 152 21.44 0.24 -8.65
CA VAL A 152 21.21 -0.48 -7.39
C VAL A 152 19.83 -1.13 -7.41
N HIS A 153 19.78 -2.39 -7.06
CA HIS A 153 18.55 -3.17 -6.97
C HIS A 153 18.34 -3.70 -5.56
N PHE A 154 17.07 -3.94 -5.16
CA PHE A 154 16.81 -4.52 -3.85
C PHE A 154 17.40 -5.93 -3.66
N GLY A 155 17.69 -6.63 -4.76
CA GLY A 155 18.43 -7.88 -4.76
C GLY A 155 19.84 -7.77 -4.18
N ASP A 156 20.48 -6.61 -4.30
CA ASP A 156 21.87 -6.38 -3.91
C ASP A 156 22.05 -6.24 -2.38
N PHE A 157 20.95 -5.98 -1.66
CA PHE A 157 20.98 -5.82 -0.22
C PHE A 157 21.02 -7.15 0.52
N THR A 158 21.95 -7.21 1.46
CA THR A 158 22.26 -8.42 2.25
C THR A 158 21.95 -8.26 3.73
N LYS A 159 21.92 -7.03 4.26
CA LYS A 159 21.65 -6.76 5.68
C LYS A 159 20.72 -5.58 5.88
N VAL A 160 19.96 -5.63 6.98
CA VAL A 160 19.10 -4.56 7.47
C VAL A 160 19.66 -4.02 8.78
N HIS A 161 19.76 -2.70 8.90
CA HIS A 161 20.19 -2.01 10.10
C HIS A 161 19.07 -1.10 10.58
N ASN A 162 18.52 -1.43 11.75
CA ASN A 162 17.47 -0.63 12.38
C ASN A 162 18.08 0.61 13.03
N LEU A 163 17.60 1.80 12.63
CA LEU A 163 18.18 3.06 13.07
C LEU A 163 17.29 3.73 14.13
N ARG A 164 17.93 4.46 15.04
CA ARG A 164 17.25 5.39 15.94
C ARG A 164 17.19 6.78 15.32
N ARG A 165 16.19 7.57 15.72
CA ARG A 165 16.02 8.97 15.28
C ARG A 165 17.33 9.75 15.43
N GLY A 166 17.73 10.49 14.39
CA GLY A 166 18.93 11.32 14.39
C GLY A 166 20.25 10.58 14.12
N ARG A 167 20.22 9.30 13.74
CA ARG A 167 21.40 8.53 13.34
C ARG A 167 21.34 8.03 11.89
N SER A 168 21.06 8.92 10.93
CA SER A 168 21.34 8.62 9.52
C SER A 168 22.76 9.05 9.18
N SER A 169 23.51 8.18 8.51
CA SER A 169 24.78 8.52 7.86
C SER A 169 24.62 8.31 6.37
N GLY A 170 24.67 9.39 5.58
CA GLY A 170 24.49 9.35 4.12
C GLY A 170 23.09 9.78 3.65
N PRO A 171 22.81 9.65 2.34
CA PRO A 171 21.55 10.04 1.75
C PRO A 171 20.39 9.22 2.33
N THR A 172 19.27 9.90 2.57
CA THR A 172 18.02 9.30 3.04
C THR A 172 17.02 9.29 1.90
N PHE A 173 16.48 8.12 1.59
CA PHE A 173 15.48 7.88 0.57
C PHE A 173 14.10 7.91 1.23
N GLU A 174 13.27 8.84 0.78
CA GLU A 174 11.91 8.99 1.25
C GLU A 174 10.96 8.08 0.44
N ALA A 175 9.87 7.71 1.09
CA ALA A 175 8.74 7.02 0.48
C ALA A 175 8.23 7.70 -0.81
N ARG A 176 7.98 6.92 -1.86
CA ARG A 176 7.28 7.38 -3.07
C ARG A 176 5.76 7.37 -2.86
N PRO A 177 5.03 8.32 -3.47
CA PRO A 177 3.58 8.20 -3.59
C PRO A 177 3.24 6.97 -4.45
N PHE A 178 2.06 6.41 -4.20
CA PHE A 178 1.54 5.24 -4.89
C PHE A 178 0.04 5.39 -5.15
N PHE A 179 -0.50 4.51 -5.98
CA PHE A 179 -1.94 4.38 -6.16
C PHE A 179 -2.44 3.12 -5.46
N ARG A 180 -3.66 3.18 -4.93
CA ARG A 180 -4.39 2.01 -4.44
C ARG A 180 -5.28 1.45 -5.53
N CYS A 181 -5.35 0.13 -5.62
CA CYS A 181 -6.31 -0.58 -6.46
C CYS A 181 -7.09 -1.53 -5.57
N LEU A 182 -8.34 -1.17 -5.27
CA LEU A 182 -9.23 -2.02 -4.50
C LEU A 182 -9.76 -3.14 -5.40
N VAL A 183 -9.59 -4.37 -4.94
CA VAL A 183 -10.00 -5.59 -5.60
C VAL A 183 -11.18 -6.13 -4.82
N ASP A 184 -12.35 -6.10 -5.43
CA ASP A 184 -13.50 -6.82 -4.92
C ASP A 184 -13.34 -8.28 -5.29
N ASP A 185 -13.19 -9.18 -4.32
CA ASP A 185 -13.10 -10.62 -4.52
C ASP A 185 -14.40 -11.36 -4.22
N GLU A 186 -15.46 -10.64 -3.83
CA GLU A 186 -16.78 -11.22 -3.69
C GLU A 186 -17.43 -11.41 -5.07
N PRO A 187 -18.05 -12.57 -5.33
CA PRO A 187 -18.88 -12.71 -6.51
C PRO A 187 -19.99 -11.67 -6.42
N LEU A 188 -20.17 -10.92 -7.51
CA LEU A 188 -21.30 -10.01 -7.66
C LEU A 188 -22.57 -10.89 -7.68
N GLU A 189 -23.12 -11.22 -6.51
CA GLU A 189 -24.49 -11.69 -6.42
C GLU A 189 -25.33 -10.48 -6.81
N ALA A 190 -25.59 -10.37 -8.12
CA ALA A 190 -26.52 -9.41 -8.65
C ALA A 190 -27.90 -9.79 -8.14
N ASP A 191 -28.23 -9.35 -6.94
CA ASP A 191 -29.61 -9.31 -6.50
C ASP A 191 -30.30 -8.17 -7.26
N LEU A 192 -30.62 -8.46 -8.52
CA LEU A 192 -31.32 -7.55 -9.45
C LEU A 192 -32.69 -7.11 -8.89
N SER A 193 -33.19 -7.78 -7.84
CA SER A 193 -34.41 -7.38 -7.14
C SER A 193 -34.27 -6.04 -6.40
N LEU A 194 -33.05 -5.61 -6.06
CA LEU A 194 -32.78 -4.32 -5.41
C LEU A 194 -32.68 -3.14 -6.41
N LEU A 195 -32.54 -3.41 -7.71
CA LEU A 195 -32.43 -2.38 -8.74
C LEU A 195 -33.77 -1.98 -9.36
N GLY A 196 -34.88 -2.66 -9.02
CA GLY A 196 -36.22 -2.32 -9.50
C GLY A 196 -36.37 -2.36 -11.03
N LEU A 197 -35.53 -3.15 -11.70
CA LEU A 197 -35.58 -3.36 -13.15
C LEU A 197 -36.16 -4.76 -13.40
N GLU A 198 -37.50 -4.83 -13.47
CA GLU A 198 -38.23 -5.90 -14.17
C GLU A 198 -38.39 -5.55 -15.66
#